data_AF-A0A3N9VWK9-F1
#
_entry.id   AF-A0A3N9VWK9-F1
#
_cell.length_a   1.000
_cell.length_b   1.000
_cell.length_c   1.000
_cell.angle_alpha   90.00
_cell.angle_beta   90.00
_cell.angle_gamma   90.00
#
_symmetry.space_group_name_H-M   'P 1'
#
loop_
_entity.id
_entity.type
_entity.pdbx_description
1 polymer ?
#
loop_
_entity_poly.entity_id
_entity_poly.type
_entity_poly.pdbx_seq_one_letter_code
_entity_poly.pdbx_strand_id
1 'polypeptide(L)'
;MILSQDIRDKFDKRLSTSINPDRATYSQAFWDSDNNCYHWLFASGSSTSLNKEFVFDFNKMAWFEISRLEPTDIVIKNLQLGIEVKDTSGNTYNYAFNDIGYMFRLEYGNDFNGNDIVHTIRFGDIALSGEGSIATETVSEYTCLIAVAKETTTNSISITHYGDGGETGTSWTESPKKSGYRIIYPVDHRSLGSHIFHSYKITITTNDEDIGFEPLYYYILYVVTRDHLIDYR
;
A
#
# COMPACT_ATOMS: atom_id res chain seq x y z
N MET A 1 -32.80 24.42 10.83
CA MET A 1 -31.83 23.30 10.84
C MET A 1 -32.65 22.02 10.76
N ILE A 2 -32.72 21.39 9.59
CA ILE A 2 -33.39 20.09 9.44
C ILE A 2 -32.41 19.07 10.01
N LEU A 3 -32.70 18.51 11.18
CA LEU A 3 -32.02 17.29 11.62
C LEU A 3 -32.41 16.18 10.65
N SER A 4 -31.44 15.56 9.98
CA SER A 4 -31.68 14.30 9.26
C SER A 4 -32.32 13.29 10.24
N GLN A 5 -33.41 12.65 9.82
CA GLN A 5 -34.11 11.63 10.61
C GLN A 5 -33.53 10.23 10.41
N ASP A 6 -32.47 10.10 9.60
CA ASP A 6 -31.94 8.82 9.12
C ASP A 6 -31.32 7.97 10.23
N ILE A 7 -30.98 8.60 11.37
CA ILE A 7 -30.44 7.95 12.58
C ILE A 7 -31.40 8.00 13.76
N ARG A 8 -32.71 8.25 13.53
CA ARG A 8 -33.71 8.33 14.60
C ARG A 8 -33.77 7.06 15.45
N ASP A 9 -33.54 5.90 14.85
CA ASP A 9 -33.49 4.60 15.52
C ASP A 9 -32.40 4.56 16.61
N LYS A 10 -31.30 5.31 16.43
CA LYS A 10 -30.20 5.38 17.40
C LYS A 10 -30.60 6.07 18.71
N PHE A 11 -31.69 6.82 18.71
CA PHE A 11 -32.23 7.50 19.89
C PHE A 11 -33.45 6.79 20.50
N ASP A 12 -33.95 5.70 19.88
CA ASP A 12 -35.05 4.92 20.43
C ASP A 12 -34.54 3.88 21.43
N LYS A 13 -34.67 4.18 22.73
CA LYS A 13 -34.20 3.32 23.84
C LYS A 13 -34.76 1.89 23.84
N ARG A 14 -35.80 1.61 23.06
CA ARG A 14 -36.39 0.27 22.92
C ARG A 14 -35.60 -0.63 21.98
N LEU A 15 -34.74 -0.05 21.13
CA LEU A 15 -33.95 -0.79 20.16
C LEU A 15 -32.58 -1.16 20.76
N SER A 16 -32.16 -2.40 20.59
CA SER A 16 -30.83 -2.87 21.01
C SER A 16 -29.68 -2.20 20.26
N THR A 17 -29.98 -1.59 19.10
CA THR A 17 -29.05 -0.83 18.27
C THR A 17 -29.00 0.66 18.61
N SER A 18 -29.76 1.10 19.61
CA SER A 18 -29.73 2.50 20.08
C SER A 18 -28.47 2.80 20.90
N ILE A 19 -28.22 4.08 21.15
CA ILE A 19 -27.17 4.52 22.08
C ILE A 19 -27.45 3.93 23.46
N ASN A 20 -26.41 3.37 24.08
CA ASN A 20 -26.42 2.97 25.47
C ASN A 20 -26.60 4.23 26.37
N PRO A 21 -27.74 4.39 27.06
CA PRO A 21 -28.00 5.59 27.86
C PRO A 21 -26.96 5.84 28.96
N ASP A 22 -26.40 4.77 29.53
CA ASP A 22 -25.41 4.86 30.62
C ASP A 22 -24.03 5.29 30.12
N ARG A 23 -23.81 5.23 28.80
CA ARG A 23 -22.56 5.60 28.14
C ARG A 23 -22.71 6.77 27.18
N ALA A 24 -23.90 7.37 27.07
CA ALA A 24 -24.17 8.46 26.13
C ALA A 24 -23.23 9.65 26.32
N THR A 25 -22.85 9.98 27.56
CA THR A 25 -21.92 11.08 27.89
C THR A 25 -20.48 10.81 27.47
N TYR A 26 -20.12 9.57 27.15
CA TYR A 26 -18.80 9.19 26.69
C TYR A 26 -18.67 9.24 25.16
N SER A 27 -19.77 9.51 24.45
CA SER A 27 -19.74 9.65 22.99
C SER A 27 -18.71 10.69 22.58
N GLN A 28 -17.97 10.38 21.52
CA GLN A 28 -16.96 11.27 20.94
C GLN A 28 -17.36 11.65 19.53
N ALA A 29 -16.85 12.78 19.06
CA ALA A 29 -17.03 13.19 17.69
C ALA A 29 -15.85 14.02 17.22
N PHE A 30 -15.61 13.98 15.93
CA PHE A 30 -14.53 14.73 15.30
C PHE A 30 -14.90 15.09 13.87
N TRP A 31 -14.27 16.16 13.40
CA TRP A 31 -14.44 16.67 12.05
C TRP A 31 -13.38 16.08 11.13
N ASP A 32 -13.78 15.78 9.90
CA ASP A 32 -12.90 15.43 8.80
C ASP A 32 -13.09 16.48 7.69
N SER A 33 -12.16 17.44 7.63
CA SER A 33 -12.23 18.52 6.64
C SER A 33 -11.90 18.10 5.22
N ASP A 34 -11.16 17.01 5.02
CA ASP A 34 -10.78 16.56 3.68
C ASP A 34 -11.97 15.91 2.98
N ASN A 35 -12.74 15.08 3.69
CA ASN A 35 -13.95 14.46 3.14
C ASN A 35 -15.24 15.25 3.41
N ASN A 36 -15.16 16.37 4.15
CA ASN A 36 -16.30 17.19 4.56
C ASN A 36 -17.35 16.35 5.34
N CYS A 37 -16.86 15.63 6.35
CA CYS A 37 -17.61 14.63 7.09
C CYS A 37 -17.53 14.86 8.60
N TYR A 38 -18.62 14.57 9.31
CA TYR A 38 -18.65 14.59 10.78
C TYR A 38 -18.80 13.18 11.33
N HIS A 39 -17.80 12.74 12.08
CA HIS A 39 -17.76 11.42 12.70
C HIS A 39 -18.35 11.49 14.09
N TRP A 40 -19.17 10.50 14.44
CA TRP A 40 -19.76 10.34 15.76
C TRP A 40 -19.61 8.90 16.23
N LEU A 41 -18.89 8.76 17.35
CA LEU A 41 -18.58 7.52 18.03
C LEU A 41 -19.48 7.39 19.26
N PHE A 42 -20.16 6.26 19.41
CA PHE A 42 -20.99 5.99 20.57
C PHE A 42 -20.98 4.51 20.96
N ALA A 43 -21.32 4.25 22.22
CA ALA A 43 -21.60 2.90 22.70
C ALA A 43 -23.07 2.56 22.40
N SER A 44 -23.32 1.44 21.75
CA SER A 44 -24.65 0.93 21.42
C SER A 44 -24.97 -0.34 22.21
N GLY A 45 -26.26 -0.52 22.51
CA GLY A 45 -26.76 -1.67 23.28
C GLY A 45 -26.23 -1.66 24.72
N SER A 46 -25.62 -2.76 25.16
CA SER A 46 -25.01 -2.88 26.49
C SER A 46 -23.50 -2.64 26.49
N SER A 47 -22.91 -2.19 25.38
CA SER A 47 -21.46 -1.96 25.29
C SER A 47 -20.99 -0.92 26.30
N THR A 48 -19.86 -1.19 26.95
CA THR A 48 -19.17 -0.22 27.81
C THR A 48 -18.11 0.58 27.04
N SER A 49 -17.60 0.11 25.91
CA SER A 49 -16.76 0.89 25.00
C SER A 49 -17.56 1.45 23.82
N LEU A 50 -17.05 2.51 23.20
CA LEU A 50 -17.62 3.02 21.95
C LEU A 50 -17.43 1.93 20.88
N ASN A 51 -18.52 1.45 20.28
CA ASN A 51 -18.51 0.31 19.35
C ASN A 51 -19.27 0.59 18.05
N LYS A 52 -19.74 1.83 17.88
CA LYS A 52 -20.42 2.31 16.68
C LYS A 52 -19.82 3.63 16.24
N GLU A 53 -19.67 3.76 14.93
CA GLU A 53 -19.23 4.98 14.25
C GLU A 53 -20.23 5.31 13.16
N PHE A 54 -20.84 6.48 13.28
CA PHE A 54 -21.72 7.05 12.28
C PHE A 54 -21.08 8.30 11.71
N VAL A 55 -21.17 8.46 10.40
CA VAL A 55 -20.59 9.59 9.68
C VAL A 55 -21.67 10.33 8.94
N PHE A 56 -21.73 11.64 9.15
CA PHE A 56 -22.59 12.53 8.38
C PHE A 56 -21.77 13.13 7.24
N ASP A 57 -22.11 12.77 6.02
CA ASP A 57 -21.53 13.32 4.79
C ASP A 57 -22.28 14.62 4.46
N PHE A 58 -21.60 15.77 4.52
CA PHE A 58 -22.22 17.07 4.24
C PHE A 58 -22.51 17.29 2.75
N ASN A 59 -21.86 16.55 1.85
CA ASN A 59 -22.14 16.64 0.42
C ASN A 59 -23.44 15.89 0.08
N LYS A 60 -23.69 14.75 0.73
CA LYS A 60 -24.91 13.95 0.55
C LYS A 60 -26.03 14.33 1.51
N MET A 61 -25.72 15.07 2.57
CA MET A 61 -26.65 15.42 3.66
C MET A 61 -27.28 14.18 4.30
N ALA A 62 -26.49 13.11 4.45
CA ALA A 62 -26.97 11.80 4.91
C ALA A 62 -25.98 11.14 5.88
N TRP A 63 -26.53 10.34 6.80
CA TRP A 63 -25.76 9.50 7.69
C TRP A 63 -25.48 8.12 7.08
N PHE A 64 -24.30 7.58 7.35
CA PHE A 64 -23.98 6.18 7.10
C PHE A 64 -23.13 5.61 8.25
N GLU A 65 -23.20 4.30 8.43
CA GLU A 65 -22.39 3.60 9.43
C GLU A 65 -21.07 3.15 8.80
N ILE A 66 -19.96 3.40 9.49
CA ILE A 66 -18.67 2.79 9.16
C ILE A 66 -18.46 1.60 10.08
N SER A 67 -18.26 0.42 9.48
CA SER A 67 -17.79 -0.76 10.20
C SER A 67 -16.28 -0.85 10.05
N ARG A 68 -15.56 -0.74 11.16
CA ARG A 68 -14.10 -0.96 11.22
C ARG A 68 -13.73 -2.38 11.65
N LEU A 69 -14.66 -3.31 11.53
CA LEU A 69 -14.44 -4.74 11.77
C LEU A 69 -13.71 -5.34 10.56
N GLU A 70 -12.46 -5.77 10.74
CA GLU A 70 -11.81 -6.66 9.77
C GLU A 70 -12.30 -8.10 9.99
N PRO A 71 -12.65 -8.87 8.94
CA PRO A 71 -13.23 -10.22 9.09
C PRO A 71 -12.31 -11.25 9.75
N THR A 72 -11.00 -10.98 9.78
CA THR A 72 -9.97 -11.97 10.15
C THR A 72 -9.00 -11.50 11.24
N ASP A 73 -9.10 -10.24 11.70
CA ASP A 73 -8.14 -9.67 12.63
C ASP A 73 -8.75 -9.46 14.03
N ILE A 74 -8.09 -10.00 15.05
CA ILE A 74 -8.54 -10.02 16.45
C ILE A 74 -8.59 -8.61 17.08
N VAL A 75 -8.00 -7.61 16.41
CA VAL A 75 -8.00 -6.23 16.90
C VAL A 75 -9.28 -5.54 16.47
N ILE A 76 -10.27 -5.57 17.37
CA ILE A 76 -11.47 -4.75 17.27
C ILE A 76 -11.01 -3.27 17.23
N LYS A 77 -11.10 -2.61 16.07
CA LYS A 77 -10.76 -1.18 15.89
C LYS A 77 -11.89 -0.27 16.36
N ASN A 78 -12.44 -0.56 17.53
CA ASN A 78 -13.45 0.27 18.17
C ASN A 78 -12.80 1.57 18.62
N LEU A 79 -12.99 2.62 17.83
CA LEU A 79 -12.42 3.93 18.11
C LEU A 79 -13.08 4.52 19.36
N GLN A 80 -12.27 5.04 20.26
CA GLN A 80 -12.69 5.72 21.48
C GLN A 80 -12.51 7.24 21.38
N LEU A 81 -11.73 7.72 20.41
CA LEU A 81 -11.45 9.13 20.19
C LEU A 81 -11.01 9.34 18.73
N GLY A 82 -11.29 10.52 18.17
CA GLY A 82 -10.67 10.98 16.94
C GLY A 82 -10.25 12.44 17.04
N ILE A 83 -9.27 12.82 16.23
CA ILE A 83 -8.72 14.17 16.17
C ILE A 83 -8.25 14.49 14.75
N GLU A 84 -8.55 15.71 14.31
CA GLU A 84 -7.98 16.28 13.10
C GLU A 84 -6.69 17.03 13.45
N VAL A 85 -5.61 16.76 12.73
CA VAL A 85 -4.31 17.42 12.87
C VAL A 85 -3.92 18.06 11.54
N LYS A 86 -3.33 19.26 11.58
CA LYS A 86 -2.82 19.95 10.40
C LYS A 86 -1.32 20.15 10.49
N ASP A 87 -0.60 19.90 9.40
CA ASP A 87 0.84 20.21 9.32
C ASP A 87 1.11 21.69 9.00
N THR A 88 2.39 22.04 8.93
CA THR A 88 2.86 23.38 8.55
C THR A 88 2.55 23.75 7.10
N SER A 89 2.26 22.76 6.25
CA SER A 89 1.90 22.94 4.84
C SER A 89 0.39 23.08 4.64
N GLY A 90 -0.41 22.92 5.70
CA GLY A 90 -1.87 22.96 5.66
C GLY A 90 -2.54 21.64 5.27
N ASN A 91 -1.78 20.54 5.16
CA ASN A 91 -2.36 19.21 4.94
C ASN A 91 -3.07 18.76 6.21
N THR A 92 -4.25 18.15 6.04
CA THR A 92 -5.06 17.63 7.13
C THR A 92 -4.85 16.13 7.29
N TYR A 93 -4.88 15.65 8.53
CA TYR A 93 -4.77 14.24 8.87
C TYR A 93 -5.75 13.88 9.98
N ASN A 94 -6.63 12.93 9.70
CA ASN A 94 -7.52 12.36 10.72
C ASN A 94 -6.81 11.22 11.44
N TYR A 95 -6.69 11.34 12.76
CA TYR A 95 -6.20 10.31 13.65
C TYR A 95 -7.31 9.83 14.57
N ALA A 96 -7.24 8.56 14.98
CA ALA A 96 -8.14 8.00 15.98
C ALA A 96 -7.44 7.01 16.90
N PHE A 97 -8.02 6.77 18.06
CA PHE A 97 -7.43 5.94 19.10
C PHE A 97 -8.41 4.85 19.53
N ASN A 98 -7.94 3.65 19.86
CA ASN A 98 -8.77 2.62 20.49
C ASN A 98 -8.53 2.52 22.01
N ASP A 99 -9.33 1.69 22.67
CA ASP A 99 -9.24 1.40 24.11
C ASP A 99 -8.04 0.52 24.51
N ILE A 100 -7.28 0.03 23.52
CA ILE A 100 -6.07 -0.80 23.72
C ILE A 100 -4.79 0.06 23.58
N GLY A 101 -4.93 1.36 23.32
CA GLY A 101 -3.81 2.32 23.29
C GLY A 101 -3.13 2.45 21.93
N TYR A 102 -3.73 1.96 20.85
CA TYR A 102 -3.25 2.18 19.48
C TYR A 102 -3.81 3.46 18.89
N MET A 103 -2.99 4.11 18.06
CA MET A 103 -3.37 5.27 17.24
C MET A 103 -3.39 4.87 15.76
N PHE A 104 -4.42 5.30 15.04
CA PHE A 104 -4.65 5.02 13.62
C PHE A 104 -4.75 6.32 12.85
N ARG A 105 -4.22 6.38 11.63
CA ARG A 105 -4.51 7.44 10.66
C ARG A 105 -5.64 6.94 9.75
N LEU A 106 -6.74 7.68 9.66
CA LEU A 106 -7.98 7.19 9.04
C LEU A 106 -7.97 7.24 7.50
N GLU A 107 -7.21 8.15 6.89
CA GLU A 107 -7.24 8.44 5.45
C GLU A 107 -6.28 7.61 4.58
N TYR A 108 -5.42 6.77 5.17
CA TYR A 108 -4.30 6.13 4.46
C TYR A 108 -4.31 4.60 4.49
N GLY A 109 -5.50 4.01 4.61
CA GLY A 109 -5.60 2.56 4.75
C GLY A 109 -5.20 2.09 6.15
N ASN A 110 -5.53 0.85 6.43
CA ASN A 110 -5.68 0.29 7.76
C ASN A 110 -4.38 -0.26 8.39
N ASP A 111 -3.21 -0.04 7.79
CA ASP A 111 -2.01 -0.83 8.05
C ASP A 111 -0.81 -0.03 8.53
N PHE A 112 -0.96 0.62 9.69
CA PHE A 112 0.13 0.69 10.67
C PHE A 112 0.23 -0.63 11.47
N ASN A 113 0.05 -1.77 10.81
CA ASN A 113 0.15 -3.10 11.42
C ASN A 113 1.61 -3.56 11.60
N GLY A 114 2.59 -2.72 11.22
CA GLY A 114 3.98 -3.11 11.14
C GLY A 114 4.25 -4.17 10.08
N ASN A 115 3.29 -4.42 9.18
CA ASN A 115 3.54 -5.28 8.03
C ASN A 115 4.29 -4.51 6.95
N ASP A 116 4.91 -5.33 6.14
CA ASP A 116 5.95 -5.02 5.21
C ASP A 116 5.32 -4.36 3.96
N ILE A 117 5.69 -3.12 3.61
CA ILE A 117 5.14 -2.41 2.44
C ILE A 117 5.87 -2.88 1.19
N VAL A 118 5.13 -3.41 0.20
CA VAL A 118 5.70 -3.88 -1.06
C VAL A 118 5.86 -2.71 -2.03
N HIS A 119 7.11 -2.31 -2.28
CA HIS A 119 7.47 -1.40 -3.36
C HIS A 119 7.72 -2.18 -4.63
N THR A 120 7.09 -1.78 -5.75
CA THR A 120 7.19 -2.49 -7.03
C THR A 120 7.53 -1.54 -8.17
N ILE A 121 8.49 -1.94 -9.00
CA ILE A 121 8.70 -1.41 -10.35
C ILE A 121 8.48 -2.52 -11.34
N ARG A 122 7.67 -2.26 -12.37
CA ARG A 122 7.44 -3.16 -13.49
C ARG A 122 7.74 -2.42 -14.77
N PHE A 123 8.66 -2.97 -15.56
CA PHE A 123 8.89 -2.50 -16.92
C PHE A 123 7.86 -3.14 -17.85
N GLY A 124 7.53 -2.46 -18.96
CA GLY A 124 6.77 -3.09 -20.03
C GLY A 124 7.57 -4.22 -20.71
N ASP A 125 6.92 -4.91 -21.64
CA ASP A 125 7.61 -5.88 -22.50
C ASP A 125 8.44 -5.14 -23.55
N ILE A 126 9.75 -5.36 -23.52
CA ILE A 126 10.72 -4.70 -24.40
C ILE A 126 11.20 -5.71 -25.44
N ALA A 127 10.89 -5.46 -26.71
CA ALA A 127 11.59 -6.09 -27.81
C ALA A 127 12.92 -5.38 -28.05
N LEU A 128 14.01 -6.13 -28.05
CA LEU A 128 15.35 -5.59 -28.25
C LEU A 128 15.71 -5.76 -29.70
N SER A 129 15.54 -4.68 -30.44
CA SER A 129 15.85 -4.68 -31.85
C SER A 129 17.35 -4.45 -32.07
N GLY A 130 18.05 -5.50 -32.50
CA GLY A 130 19.09 -5.31 -33.51
C GLY A 130 18.41 -4.94 -34.83
N GLU A 131 19.02 -4.09 -35.68
CA GLU A 131 18.47 -3.60 -36.96
C GLU A 131 16.96 -3.22 -37.01
N GLY A 132 16.30 -3.01 -35.87
CA GLY A 132 14.87 -2.67 -35.80
C GLY A 132 13.85 -3.83 -35.82
N SER A 133 14.23 -5.11 -35.68
CA SER A 133 13.29 -6.23 -35.94
C SER A 133 12.85 -7.05 -34.71
N ILE A 134 11.57 -7.40 -34.65
CA ILE A 134 10.98 -8.44 -33.77
C ILE A 134 11.43 -9.87 -34.14
N ALA A 135 12.29 -9.99 -35.16
CA ALA A 135 12.83 -11.24 -35.67
C ALA A 135 14.17 -11.63 -34.99
N THR A 136 14.57 -10.94 -33.93
CA THR A 136 15.78 -11.24 -33.17
C THR A 136 15.41 -11.78 -31.81
N GLU A 137 15.97 -12.93 -31.45
CA GLU A 137 15.93 -13.43 -30.08
C GLU A 137 17.21 -13.04 -29.35
N THR A 138 17.04 -12.64 -28.10
CA THR A 138 18.14 -12.27 -27.22
C THR A 138 18.06 -13.03 -25.89
N VAL A 139 19.20 -13.18 -25.25
CA VAL A 139 19.29 -13.59 -23.84
C VAL A 139 19.80 -12.41 -23.02
N SER A 140 19.19 -12.19 -21.85
CA SER A 140 19.75 -11.28 -20.85
C SER A 140 20.89 -12.00 -20.15
N GLU A 141 22.09 -11.43 -20.23
CA GLU A 141 23.31 -12.05 -19.71
C GLU A 141 23.73 -11.42 -18.39
N TYR A 142 23.70 -10.07 -18.33
CA TYR A 142 24.02 -9.33 -17.12
C TYR A 142 22.88 -8.39 -16.75
N THR A 143 22.61 -8.27 -15.46
CA THR A 143 21.76 -7.22 -14.91
C THR A 143 22.52 -6.47 -13.84
N CYS A 144 22.30 -5.16 -13.74
CA CYS A 144 22.83 -4.35 -12.66
C CYS A 144 21.78 -3.34 -12.19
N LEU A 145 21.43 -3.42 -10.92
CA LEU A 145 20.55 -2.46 -10.26
C LEU A 145 21.39 -1.49 -9.44
N ILE A 146 21.37 -0.22 -9.81
CA ILE A 146 21.94 0.86 -9.02
C ILE A 146 20.82 1.47 -8.20
N ALA A 147 20.96 1.46 -6.87
CA ALA A 147 19.96 2.02 -5.95
C ALA A 147 20.65 2.71 -4.75
N VAL A 148 19.89 3.52 -4.02
CA VAL A 148 20.35 4.05 -2.72
C VAL A 148 20.51 2.87 -1.76
N ALA A 149 21.69 2.79 -1.14
CA ALA A 149 21.99 1.74 -0.19
C ALA A 149 21.14 1.89 1.07
N LYS A 150 20.65 0.76 1.57
CA LYS A 150 19.90 0.66 2.82
C LYS A 150 20.85 0.27 3.95
N GLU A 151 20.53 0.70 5.17
CA GLU A 151 21.39 0.49 6.34
C GLU A 151 20.71 -0.44 7.36
N THR A 152 19.39 -0.31 7.55
CA THR A 152 18.64 -1.01 8.59
C THR A 152 17.93 -2.26 8.07
N THR A 153 17.33 -2.21 6.88
CA THR A 153 16.56 -3.33 6.36
C THR A 153 17.39 -4.60 6.16
N THR A 154 16.82 -5.73 6.58
CA THR A 154 17.34 -7.07 6.27
C THR A 154 16.71 -7.69 5.02
N ASN A 155 15.71 -7.00 4.46
CA ASN A 155 14.91 -7.50 3.36
C ASN A 155 15.74 -7.49 2.06
N SER A 156 15.39 -8.36 1.13
CA SER A 156 16.09 -8.46 -0.16
C SER A 156 15.29 -7.81 -1.27
N ILE A 157 15.99 -7.26 -2.26
CA ILE A 157 15.37 -6.83 -3.52
C ILE A 157 15.14 -8.08 -4.34
N SER A 158 13.88 -8.40 -4.63
CA SER A 158 13.51 -9.47 -5.55
C SER A 158 13.41 -8.92 -6.98
N ILE A 159 14.05 -9.59 -7.92
CA ILE A 159 14.01 -9.28 -9.34
C ILE A 159 13.44 -10.50 -10.07
N THR A 160 12.47 -10.28 -10.94
CA THR A 160 11.86 -11.33 -11.76
C THR A 160 11.92 -10.94 -13.23
N HIS A 161 12.51 -11.80 -14.05
CA HIS A 161 12.51 -11.70 -15.52
C HIS A 161 11.39 -12.55 -16.12
N TYR A 162 10.74 -12.00 -17.14
CA TYR A 162 9.66 -12.63 -17.89
C TYR A 162 10.01 -12.57 -19.38
N GLY A 163 9.92 -13.71 -20.04
CA GLY A 163 10.11 -13.84 -21.49
C GLY A 163 8.77 -13.87 -22.22
N ASP A 164 8.70 -13.18 -23.35
CA ASP A 164 7.59 -13.24 -24.33
C ASP A 164 6.19 -13.03 -23.74
N GLY A 165 6.07 -12.11 -22.77
CA GLY A 165 4.79 -11.78 -22.12
C GLY A 165 4.27 -12.85 -21.15
N GLY A 166 5.13 -13.78 -20.70
CA GLY A 166 4.75 -14.82 -19.75
C GLY A 166 4.21 -14.26 -18.42
N GLU A 167 3.23 -14.95 -17.84
CA GLU A 167 2.67 -14.61 -16.51
C GLU A 167 3.57 -15.07 -15.34
N THR A 168 4.49 -16.01 -15.63
CA THR A 168 5.50 -16.52 -14.69
C THR A 168 6.89 -16.23 -15.21
N GLY A 169 7.86 -16.16 -14.31
CA GLY A 169 9.21 -15.71 -14.63
C GLY A 169 10.27 -16.32 -13.72
N THR A 170 11.53 -16.06 -14.07
CA THR A 170 12.69 -16.48 -13.28
C THR A 170 13.02 -15.39 -12.27
N SER A 171 13.05 -15.73 -10.98
CA SER A 171 13.26 -14.78 -9.88
C SER A 171 14.59 -14.99 -9.17
N TRP A 172 15.13 -13.89 -8.64
CA TRP A 172 16.28 -13.90 -7.77
C TRP A 172 16.30 -12.70 -6.82
N THR A 173 17.26 -12.70 -5.89
CA THR A 173 17.36 -11.70 -4.84
C THR A 173 18.73 -11.05 -4.79
N GLU A 174 18.74 -9.74 -4.61
CA GLU A 174 19.93 -8.92 -4.36
C GLU A 174 19.85 -8.22 -3.01
N SER A 175 21.00 -7.96 -2.39
CA SER A 175 21.02 -7.21 -1.13
C SER A 175 20.86 -5.71 -1.39
N PRO A 176 19.89 -5.04 -0.73
CA PRO A 176 19.79 -3.59 -0.75
C PRO A 176 20.87 -2.91 0.13
N LYS A 177 21.62 -3.69 0.92
CA LYS A 177 22.42 -3.19 2.02
C LYS A 177 23.90 -3.06 1.67
N LYS A 178 24.49 -1.92 1.98
CA LYS A 178 25.95 -1.71 1.88
C LYS A 178 26.43 -0.62 2.82
N SER A 179 26.85 -1.03 4.02
CA SER A 179 27.17 -0.10 5.10
C SER A 179 28.32 0.85 4.77
N GLY A 180 28.13 2.13 5.07
CA GLY A 180 29.13 3.18 4.83
C GLY A 180 29.22 3.65 3.37
N TYR A 181 28.26 3.24 2.53
CA TYR A 181 28.15 3.67 1.14
C TYR A 181 26.76 4.24 0.88
N ARG A 182 26.67 5.25 0.03
CA ARG A 182 25.39 5.82 -0.41
C ARG A 182 24.67 4.94 -1.44
N ILE A 183 25.39 4.12 -2.19
CA ILE A 183 24.89 3.45 -3.40
C ILE A 183 25.30 1.97 -3.38
N ILE A 184 24.35 1.12 -3.77
CA ILE A 184 24.58 -0.27 -4.16
C ILE A 184 24.56 -0.42 -5.67
N TYR A 185 25.25 -1.43 -6.17
CA TYR A 185 25.25 -1.82 -7.59
C TYR A 185 25.42 -3.34 -7.72
N PRO A 186 24.55 -4.19 -7.13
CA PRO A 186 24.59 -5.62 -7.39
C PRO A 186 24.63 -5.88 -8.90
N VAL A 187 25.61 -6.67 -9.32
CA VAL A 187 25.75 -7.18 -10.70
C VAL A 187 25.48 -8.67 -10.63
N ASP A 188 24.55 -9.11 -11.46
CA ASP A 188 24.16 -10.50 -11.52
C ASP A 188 24.28 -11.03 -12.94
N HIS A 189 24.81 -12.26 -13.05
CA HIS A 189 25.02 -12.96 -14.31
C HIS A 189 24.22 -14.26 -14.30
N ARG A 190 23.16 -14.30 -15.11
CA ARG A 190 22.25 -15.45 -15.18
C ARG A 190 21.80 -15.67 -16.62
N SER A 191 21.69 -16.95 -16.99
CA SER A 191 21.08 -17.35 -18.25
C SER A 191 19.57 -17.35 -18.11
N LEU A 192 18.91 -16.29 -18.58
CA LEU A 192 17.47 -16.06 -18.42
C LEU A 192 16.60 -16.54 -19.62
N GLY A 193 17.17 -17.38 -20.48
CA GLY A 193 16.47 -17.90 -21.66
C GLY A 193 16.49 -16.95 -22.86
N SER A 194 16.30 -17.53 -24.05
CA SER A 194 16.25 -16.82 -25.33
C SER A 194 14.80 -16.39 -25.60
N HIS A 195 14.57 -15.08 -25.73
CA HIS A 195 13.24 -14.50 -25.93
C HIS A 195 13.28 -13.32 -26.91
N ILE A 196 12.12 -12.98 -27.48
CA ILE A 196 11.97 -11.79 -28.32
C ILE A 196 11.63 -10.58 -27.43
N PHE A 197 10.73 -10.78 -26.47
CA PHE A 197 10.36 -9.75 -25.50
C PHE A 197 10.88 -10.07 -24.10
N HIS A 198 11.44 -9.06 -23.44
CA HIS A 198 11.89 -9.14 -22.06
C HIS A 198 11.17 -8.12 -21.20
N SER A 199 10.67 -8.55 -20.03
CA SER A 199 10.15 -7.65 -19.00
C SER A 199 10.72 -8.01 -17.64
N TYR A 200 10.90 -7.00 -16.79
CA TYR A 200 11.45 -7.16 -15.45
C TYR A 200 10.50 -6.56 -14.42
N LYS A 201 10.34 -7.26 -13.30
CA LYS A 201 9.66 -6.77 -12.10
C LYS A 201 10.69 -6.72 -10.99
N ILE A 202 10.82 -5.58 -10.34
CA ILE A 202 11.73 -5.39 -9.20
C ILE A 202 10.86 -5.03 -8.00
N THR A 203 11.02 -5.75 -6.91
CA THR A 203 10.28 -5.50 -5.67
C THR A 203 11.18 -5.51 -4.47
N ILE A 204 10.93 -4.62 -3.52
CA ILE A 204 11.44 -4.75 -2.16
C ILE A 204 10.27 -4.55 -1.22
N THR A 205 10.22 -5.35 -0.17
CA THR A 205 9.23 -5.23 0.87
C THR A 205 9.93 -4.81 2.14
N THR A 206 9.50 -3.71 2.76
CA THR A 206 10.16 -3.19 3.97
C THR A 206 9.20 -2.28 4.74
N ASN A 207 9.39 -2.17 6.05
CA ASN A 207 8.61 -1.32 6.95
C ASN A 207 9.48 -0.43 7.86
N ASP A 208 10.80 -0.55 7.75
CA ASP A 208 11.81 -0.03 8.67
C ASP A 208 12.80 0.96 8.02
N GLU A 209 12.44 1.48 6.85
CA GLU A 209 13.21 2.46 6.09
C GLU A 209 12.34 3.70 5.82
N ASP A 210 12.89 4.90 6.00
CA ASP A 210 12.19 6.17 5.74
C ASP A 210 11.68 6.26 4.29
N ILE A 211 12.46 5.70 3.36
CA ILE A 211 12.06 5.49 1.97
C ILE A 211 12.41 4.05 1.62
N GLY A 212 11.40 3.20 1.40
CA GLY A 212 11.63 1.77 1.26
C GLY A 212 12.35 1.35 -0.03
N PHE A 213 12.16 2.06 -1.15
CA PHE A 213 12.84 1.74 -2.41
C PHE A 213 13.20 2.97 -3.23
N GLU A 214 14.48 3.08 -3.61
CA GLU A 214 15.04 4.20 -4.36
C GLU A 214 16.01 3.72 -5.45
N PRO A 215 15.50 3.17 -6.55
CA PRO A 215 16.32 2.79 -7.69
C PRO A 215 16.76 4.04 -8.46
N LEU A 216 18.05 4.08 -8.78
CA LEU A 216 18.67 5.17 -9.53
C LEU A 216 18.84 4.79 -11.00
N TYR A 217 19.15 3.53 -11.28
CA TYR A 217 19.38 3.04 -12.63
C TYR A 217 19.24 1.51 -12.69
N TYR A 218 18.74 0.99 -13.81
CA TYR A 218 18.72 -0.45 -14.08
C TYR A 218 19.32 -0.70 -15.46
N TYR A 219 20.43 -1.44 -15.47
CA TYR A 219 21.17 -1.80 -16.67
C TYR A 219 21.00 -3.30 -16.96
N ILE A 220 20.89 -3.61 -18.25
CA ILE A 220 20.81 -4.99 -18.72
C ILE A 220 21.71 -5.12 -19.96
N LEU A 221 22.56 -6.14 -19.96
CA LEU A 221 23.27 -6.57 -21.17
C LEU A 221 22.49 -7.71 -21.83
N TYR A 222 22.27 -7.57 -23.13
CA TYR A 222 21.65 -8.59 -23.94
C TYR A 222 22.62 -9.10 -25.01
N VAL A 223 22.56 -10.39 -25.26
CA VAL A 223 23.30 -11.07 -26.32
C VAL A 223 22.32 -11.65 -27.31
N VAL A 224 22.56 -11.41 -28.61
CA VAL A 224 21.76 -12.01 -29.67
C VAL A 224 22.05 -13.51 -29.74
N THR A 225 21.01 -14.31 -29.62
CA THR A 225 21.06 -15.78 -29.69
C THR A 225 20.62 -16.28 -31.05
N ARG A 226 19.68 -15.59 -31.70
CA ARG A 226 19.18 -15.94 -33.02
C ARG A 226 18.72 -14.71 -33.80
N ASP A 227 19.06 -14.68 -35.08
CA ASP A 227 18.51 -13.73 -36.04
C ASP A 227 17.73 -14.50 -37.11
N HIS A 228 16.41 -14.37 -37.09
CA HIS A 228 15.52 -15.07 -38.03
C HIS A 228 15.54 -14.45 -39.44
N LEU A 229 16.24 -13.33 -39.67
CA LEU A 229 16.35 -12.67 -40.99
C LEU A 229 17.58 -13.09 -41.80
N ILE A 230 18.61 -13.66 -41.16
CA ILE A 230 19.84 -14.07 -41.85
C ILE A 230 19.68 -15.42 -42.58
N ASP A 231 18.78 -16.28 -42.10
CA ASP A 231 18.52 -17.60 -42.69
C ASP A 231 17.76 -17.56 -44.04
N TYR A 232 17.37 -16.37 -44.52
CA TYR A 232 16.63 -16.18 -45.78
C TYR A 232 17.43 -15.49 -46.90
N ARG A 233 18.78 -15.42 -46.80
CA ARG A 233 19.65 -14.89 -47.87
C ARG A 233 20.40 -15.98 -48.64
#